data_AF-A0A351TAS9-F1
#
_entry.id   AF-A0A351TAS9-F1
#
_cell.length_a   1.000
_cell.length_b   1.000
_cell.length_c   1.000
_cell.angle_alpha   90.00
_cell.angle_beta   90.00
_cell.angle_gamma   90.00
#
_symmetry.space_group_name_H-M   'P 1'
#
loop_
_entity.id
_entity.type
_entity.pdbx_description
1 polymer ?
#
loop_
_entity_poly.entity_id
_entity_poly.type
_entity_poly.pdbx_seq_one_letter_code
_entity_poly.pdbx_strand_id
1 'polypeptide(L)' 'MRDLESAQNAIAAGLTGRLLLSTLHTNDAISAIDRLINM' A
#
# COMPACT_ATOMS: atom_id res chain seq x y z
N MET A 1 -2.65 -2.79 -5.17
CA MET A 1 -2.16 -1.41 -5.32
C MET A 1 -1.11 -1.38 -6.43
N ARG A 2 -1.15 -0.42 -7.38
CA ARG A 2 -0.29 -0.46 -8.59
C ARG A 2 0.45 0.84 -8.86
N ASP A 3 -0.19 1.96 -8.56
CA ASP A 3 0.29 3.32 -8.74
C ASP A 3 0.35 4.07 -7.40
N LEU A 4 1.16 5.13 -7.37
CA LEU A 4 1.39 5.97 -6.20
C LEU A 4 0.10 6.65 -5.71
N GLU A 5 -0.73 7.14 -6.63
CA GLU A 5 -1.97 7.84 -6.31
C GLU A 5 -2.91 6.94 -5.49
N SER A 6 -3.10 5.69 -5.93
CA SER A 6 -3.88 4.69 -5.21
C SER A 6 -3.28 4.36 -3.84
N ALA A 7 -1.95 4.36 -3.71
CA ALA A 7 -1.27 4.11 -2.44
C ALA A 7 -1.47 5.26 -1.44
N GLN A 8 -1.34 6.50 -1.90
CA GLN A 8 -1.56 7.70 -1.08
C GLN A 8 -3.00 7.79 -0.60
N ASN A 9 -3.97 7.54 -1.47
CA ASN A 9 -5.40 7.53 -1.12
C ASN A 9 -5.72 6.44 -0.09
N ALA A 10 -5.11 5.26 -0.23
CA ALA A 10 -5.27 4.18 0.76
C ALA A 10 -4.67 4.58 2.11
N ILE A 11 -3.46 5.15 2.15
CA ILE A 11 -2.84 5.58 3.41
C ILE A 11 -3.71 6.65 4.10
N ALA A 12 -4.17 7.66 3.37
CA ALA A 12 -5.06 8.69 3.90
C ALA A 12 -6.37 8.12 4.47
N ALA A 13 -6.98 7.17 3.77
CA ALA A 13 -8.17 6.48 4.24
C ALA A 13 -7.90 5.63 5.50
N GLY A 14 -6.73 4.97 5.61
CA GLY A 14 -6.33 4.23 6.80
C GLY A 14 -6.13 5.13 8.03
N LEU A 15 -5.53 6.30 7.84
CA LEU A 15 -5.32 7.30 8.90
C LEU A 15 -6.63 7.92 9.42
N THR A 16 -7.74 7.75 8.71
CA THR A 16 -9.09 8.20 9.12
C THR A 16 -9.95 7.08 9.71
N GLY A 17 -9.34 5.96 10.09
CA GLY A 17 -10.01 4.87 10.81
C GLY A 17 -10.72 3.84 9.92
N ARG A 18 -10.44 3.84 8.62
CA ARG A 18 -10.99 2.84 7.69
C ARG A 18 -10.03 1.65 7.62
N LEU A 19 -10.54 0.44 7.88
CA LEU A 19 -9.78 -0.78 7.60
C LEU A 19 -9.71 -0.98 6.08
N LEU A 20 -8.51 -1.20 5.56
CA LEU A 20 -8.26 -1.39 4.13
C LEU A 20 -7.61 -2.74 3.87
N LEU A 21 -7.97 -3.30 2.73
CA LEU A 21 -7.40 -4.54 2.22
C LEU A 21 -6.94 -4.30 0.79
N SER A 22 -5.72 -4.70 0.47
CA SER A 22 -5.17 -4.65 -0.87
C SER A 22 -4.16 -5.78 -1.06
N THR A 23 -3.70 -5.94 -2.30
CA THR A 23 -2.65 -6.87 -2.67
C THR A 23 -1.50 -6.13 -3.33
N LEU A 24 -0.29 -6.67 -3.15
CA LEU A 24 0.93 -6.21 -3.79
C LEU A 24 1.66 -7.45 -4.30
N HIS A 25 2.17 -7.39 -5.53
CA HIS A 25 2.89 -8.51 -6.11
C HIS A 25 4.38 -8.38 -5.78
N THR A 26 4.78 -8.99 -4.67
CA THR A 26 6.18 -9.07 -4.23
C THR A 26 6.55 -10.53 -3.99
N ASN A 27 7.85 -10.84 -4.11
CA ASN A 27 8.35 -12.20 -3.96
C ASN A 27 8.30 -12.71 -2.50
N ASP A 28 8.29 -11.79 -1.55
CA ASP A 28 8.19 -12.06 -0.12
C ASP A 28 7.43 -10.95 0.61
N ALA A 29 7.15 -11.19 1.89
CA ALA A 29 6.36 -10.29 2.73
C ALA A 29 7.08 -8.98 3.09
N ILE A 30 8.40 -9.02 3.30
CA ILE A 30 9.17 -7.83 3.74
C ILE A 30 9.30 -6.86 2.56
N SER A 31 9.51 -7.40 1.35
CA SER A 31 9.55 -6.66 0.09
C SER A 31 8.27 -5.85 -0.19
N ALA A 32 7.13 -6.18 0.44
CA ALA A 32 5.91 -5.38 0.32
C ALA A 32 6.06 -3.99 0.94
N ILE A 33 6.82 -3.85 2.03
CA ILE A 33 7.09 -2.56 2.68
C ILE A 33 7.98 -1.71 1.77
N ASP A 34 9.08 -2.28 1.29
CA ASP A 34 9.99 -1.59 0.37
C ASP A 34 9.29 -1.15 -0.91
N ARG A 35 8.42 -2.01 -1.46
CA ARG A 35 7.62 -1.68 -2.64
C ARG A 35 6.67 -0.50 -2.40
N LEU A 36 6.08 -0.35 -1.21
CA LEU A 36 5.23 0.80 -0.89
C LEU A 36 6.04 2.10 -0.72
N ILE A 37 7.29 2.01 -0.25
CA ILE A 37 8.18 3.17 -0.10
C ILE A 37 8.70 3.65 -1.47
N ASN A 38 8.94 2.72 -2.40
CA ASN A 38 9.49 2.98 -3.73
C ASN A 38 8.43 3.22 -4.83
N MET A 39 7.15 3.30 -4.47
CA MET A 39 6.05 3.68 -5.38
C MET A 39 5.94 5.19 -5.49
#